data_AF-A0A1G8BFW0-F1
#
_entry.id   AF-A0A1G8BFW0-F1
#
_cell.length_a   1.000
_cell.length_b   1.000
_cell.length_c   1.000
_cell.angle_alpha   90.00
_cell.angle_beta   90.00
_cell.angle_gamma   90.00
#
_symmetry.space_group_name_H-M   'P 1'
#
loop_
_entity.id
_entity.type
_entity.pdbx_description
1 polymer ?
#
loop_
_entity_poly.entity_id
_entity_poly.type
_entity_poly.pdbx_seq_one_letter_code
_entity_poly.pdbx_strand_id
1 'polypeptide(L)'
;MTDHPEHNLATTVAIRFRDEILGKGWPDARHVAELAGFSTEQKRTAYAIQARATGALLGVWSAPQHRFIYPDFQFNRLGILRKDVAELLAALPPNNDDRGGWRRVFWLYRPHPLLDGQTPADVFANAPVRVIEVARVEFQGDPGTAW
;
A
#
# COMPACT_ATOMS: atom_id res chain seq x y z
N MET A 1 -19.40 -22.32 23.62
CA MET A 1 -18.27 -21.52 23.10
C MET A 1 -18.01 -21.99 21.67
N THR A 2 -18.69 -21.38 20.71
CA THR A 2 -18.58 -21.71 19.28
C THR A 2 -17.41 -20.91 18.69
N ASP A 3 -16.24 -21.54 18.65
CA ASP A 3 -15.14 -21.09 17.80
C ASP A 3 -15.58 -21.30 16.34
N HIS A 4 -15.84 -20.22 15.62
CA HIS A 4 -16.44 -20.26 14.28
C HIS A 4 -15.33 -20.61 13.26
N PRO A 5 -15.43 -21.74 12.52
CA PRO A 5 -14.37 -22.20 11.62
C PRO A 5 -14.02 -21.21 10.49
N GLU A 6 -14.94 -20.31 10.14
CA GLU A 6 -14.74 -19.29 9.10
C GLU A 6 -13.68 -18.23 9.48
N HIS A 7 -13.54 -17.91 10.78
CA HIS A 7 -12.53 -16.95 11.24
C HIS A 7 -11.09 -17.49 11.09
N ASN A 8 -10.93 -18.82 11.19
CA ASN A 8 -9.63 -19.47 11.05
C ASN A 8 -9.17 -19.49 9.58
N LEU A 9 -10.08 -19.72 8.64
CA LEU A 9 -9.81 -19.67 7.21
C LEU A 9 -9.46 -18.25 6.74
N ALA A 10 -10.22 -17.24 7.14
CA ALA A 10 -9.94 -15.85 6.78
C ALA A 10 -8.57 -15.38 7.29
N THR A 11 -8.22 -15.74 8.52
CA THR A 11 -6.92 -15.44 9.12
C THR A 11 -5.78 -16.12 8.38
N THR A 12 -5.95 -17.41 8.03
CA THR A 12 -4.94 -18.18 7.29
C THR A 12 -4.70 -17.61 5.88
N VAL A 13 -5.76 -17.20 5.17
CA VAL A 13 -5.66 -16.56 3.85
C VAL A 13 -4.97 -15.21 3.95
N ALA A 14 -5.27 -14.41 4.97
CA ALA A 14 -4.61 -13.12 5.19
C ALA A 14 -3.12 -13.28 5.50
N ILE A 15 -2.73 -14.28 6.30
CA ILE A 15 -1.33 -14.59 6.59
C ILE A 15 -0.60 -15.04 5.33
N ARG A 16 -1.16 -15.98 4.56
CA ARG A 16 -0.51 -16.45 3.32
C ARG A 16 -0.31 -15.31 2.31
N PHE A 17 -1.34 -14.48 2.09
CA PHE A 17 -1.25 -13.34 1.19
C PHE A 17 -0.19 -12.33 1.65
N ARG A 18 -0.10 -12.10 2.96
CA ARG A 18 0.96 -11.27 3.55
C ARG A 18 2.33 -11.82 3.19
N ASP A 19 2.56 -13.11 3.42
CA ASP A 19 3.86 -13.75 3.17
C ASP A 19 4.23 -13.77 1.69
N GLU A 20 3.26 -14.04 0.80
CA GLU A 20 3.44 -13.97 -0.66
C GLU A 20 3.87 -12.57 -1.11
N ILE A 21 3.23 -11.54 -0.57
CA ILE A 21 3.55 -10.14 -0.86
C ILE A 21 4.92 -9.75 -0.30
N LEU A 22 5.24 -10.16 0.93
CA LEU A 22 6.56 -9.94 1.51
C LEU A 22 7.67 -10.61 0.70
N GLY A 23 7.36 -11.75 0.06
CA GLY A 23 8.25 -12.47 -0.84
C GLY A 23 8.58 -11.74 -2.15
N LYS A 24 7.87 -10.65 -2.50
CA LYS A 24 8.13 -9.86 -3.72
C LYS A 24 9.42 -9.02 -3.68
N GLY A 25 10.11 -8.96 -2.54
CA GLY A 25 11.39 -8.24 -2.43
C GLY A 25 11.25 -6.72 -2.40
N TRP A 26 10.18 -6.22 -1.81
CA TRP A 26 9.93 -4.78 -1.67
C TRP A 26 11.07 -4.02 -0.97
N PRO A 27 11.41 -2.80 -1.43
CA PRO A 27 12.48 -2.01 -0.84
C PRO A 27 12.18 -1.64 0.62
N ASP A 28 13.24 -1.49 1.42
CA ASP A 28 13.16 -0.88 2.75
C ASP A 28 13.48 0.63 2.68
N ALA A 29 13.46 1.31 3.84
CA ALA A 29 13.64 2.76 3.90
C ALA A 29 14.99 3.24 3.35
N ARG A 30 16.05 2.42 3.52
CA ARG A 30 17.37 2.74 3.00
C ARG A 30 17.36 2.70 1.48
N HIS A 31 16.80 1.64 0.91
CA HIS A 31 16.70 1.47 -0.53
C HIS A 31 15.82 2.57 -1.16
N VAL A 32 14.64 2.87 -0.59
CA VAL A 32 13.77 3.96 -1.10
C VAL A 32 14.51 5.29 -1.19
N ALA A 33 15.32 5.62 -0.18
CA ALA A 33 16.00 6.89 -0.16
C ALA A 33 17.27 6.92 -1.04
N GLU A 34 17.90 5.77 -1.28
CA GLU A 34 18.91 5.62 -2.33
C GLU A 34 18.30 5.90 -3.71
N LEU A 35 17.11 5.34 -4.00
CA LEU A 35 16.39 5.60 -5.26
C LEU A 35 15.96 7.07 -5.41
N ALA A 36 15.70 7.75 -4.29
CA ALA A 36 15.42 9.19 -4.27
C ALA A 36 16.68 10.08 -4.34
N GLY A 37 17.88 9.48 -4.46
CA GLY A 37 19.15 10.20 -4.64
C GLY A 37 19.78 10.75 -3.34
N PHE A 38 19.31 10.32 -2.16
CA PHE A 38 19.89 10.77 -0.90
C PHE A 38 21.12 9.95 -0.50
N SER A 39 22.27 10.61 -0.42
CA SER A 39 23.57 9.95 -0.23
C SER A 39 23.87 9.60 1.24
N THR A 40 23.35 10.36 2.20
CA THR A 40 23.66 10.16 3.63
C THR A 40 22.57 9.40 4.37
N GLU A 41 22.96 8.45 5.20
CA GLU A 41 22.03 7.55 5.93
C GLU A 41 21.00 8.31 6.79
N GLN A 42 21.41 9.41 7.43
CA GLN A 42 20.49 10.25 8.23
C GLN A 42 19.42 10.94 7.37
N LYS A 43 19.78 11.43 6.17
CA LYS A 43 18.80 11.98 5.23
C LYS A 43 17.89 10.88 4.67
N ARG A 44 18.42 9.67 4.53
CA ARG A 44 17.68 8.51 4.00
C ARG A 44 16.53 8.07 4.90
N THR A 45 16.80 7.85 6.19
CA THR A 45 15.77 7.44 7.15
C THR A 45 14.73 8.54 7.39
N ALA A 46 15.18 9.81 7.48
CA ALA A 46 14.28 10.95 7.67
C ALA A 46 13.33 11.14 6.48
N TYR A 47 13.82 10.94 5.24
CA TYR A 47 13.00 11.06 4.03
C TYR A 47 11.81 10.09 4.05
N ALA A 48 12.05 8.80 4.26
CA ALA A 48 10.97 7.81 4.23
C ALA A 48 9.96 8.01 5.37
N ILE A 49 10.43 8.38 6.57
CA ILE A 49 9.56 8.72 7.71
C ILE A 49 8.68 9.92 7.36
N GLN A 50 9.26 11.00 6.84
CA GLN A 50 8.54 12.21 6.46
C GLN A 50 7.53 11.91 5.36
N ALA A 51 7.94 11.22 4.30
CA ALA A 51 7.07 10.89 3.17
C ALA A 51 5.87 10.03 3.62
N ARG A 52 6.06 9.11 4.57
CA ARG A 52 4.92 8.39 5.17
C ARG A 52 4.03 9.29 6.02
N ALA A 53 4.62 10.16 6.84
CA ALA A 53 3.88 11.05 7.72
C ALA A 53 3.01 12.04 6.93
N THR A 54 3.47 12.48 5.76
CA THR A 54 2.72 13.38 4.87
C THR A 54 1.80 12.64 3.88
N GLY A 55 1.69 11.31 3.96
CA GLY A 55 0.88 10.53 3.02
C GLY A 55 1.40 10.49 1.58
N ALA A 56 2.66 10.85 1.36
CA ALA A 56 3.32 10.74 0.05
C ALA A 56 3.87 9.33 -0.23
N LEU A 57 3.96 8.50 0.81
CA LEU A 57 4.52 7.16 0.73
C LEU A 57 3.73 6.19 1.63
N LEU A 58 3.32 5.05 1.07
CA LEU A 58 2.77 3.92 1.80
C LEU A 58 3.93 3.05 2.28
N GLY A 59 3.99 2.85 3.59
CA GLY A 59 4.87 1.86 4.19
C GLY A 59 4.04 0.84 4.94
N VAL A 60 4.55 -0.38 4.96
CA VAL A 60 3.88 -1.54 5.52
C VAL A 60 4.75 -2.11 6.62
N TRP A 61 4.19 -2.36 7.80
CA TRP A 61 4.95 -2.92 8.90
C TRP A 61 5.20 -4.42 8.67
N SER A 62 6.47 -4.77 8.47
CA SER A 62 6.94 -6.15 8.46
C SER A 62 7.31 -6.55 9.89
N ALA A 63 6.46 -7.39 10.50
CA ALA A 63 6.76 -7.95 11.82
C ALA A 63 8.03 -8.81 11.80
N PRO A 64 8.25 -9.71 10.81
CA PRO A 64 9.48 -10.51 10.76
C PRO A 64 10.77 -9.68 10.63
N GLN A 65 10.71 -8.57 9.89
CA GLN A 65 11.88 -7.71 9.66
C GLN A 65 11.99 -6.54 10.65
N HIS A 66 11.03 -6.40 11.57
CA HIS A 66 10.89 -5.30 12.54
C HIS A 66 11.08 -3.91 11.92
N ARG A 67 10.58 -3.71 10.69
CA ARG A 67 10.75 -2.46 9.95
C ARG A 67 9.59 -2.22 8.99
N PHE A 68 9.50 -0.97 8.52
CA PHE A 68 8.65 -0.65 7.39
C PHE A 68 9.32 -1.02 6.08
N ILE A 69 8.57 -1.69 5.22
CA ILE A 69 8.90 -1.98 3.82
C ILE A 69 7.92 -1.24 2.92
N TYR A 70 8.28 -1.02 1.67
CA TYR A 70 7.58 -0.08 0.79
C TYR A 70 7.12 -0.79 -0.48
N PRO A 71 5.80 -0.91 -0.70
CA PRO A 71 5.25 -1.53 -1.90
C PRO A 71 5.83 -0.94 -3.19
N ASP A 72 6.17 -1.83 -4.12
CA ASP A 72 6.88 -1.51 -5.37
C ASP A 72 6.07 -0.68 -6.37
N PHE A 73 4.73 -0.78 -6.36
CA PHE A 73 3.84 -0.03 -7.27
C PHE A 73 4.09 1.48 -7.22
N GLN A 74 4.60 1.98 -6.09
CA GLN A 74 4.88 3.39 -5.85
C GLN A 74 6.05 3.90 -6.66
N PHE A 75 6.91 3.03 -7.16
CA PHE A 75 8.13 3.38 -7.86
C PHE A 75 8.00 3.07 -9.36
N ASN A 76 8.67 3.87 -10.19
CA ASN A 76 8.84 3.53 -11.60
C ASN A 76 10.06 2.59 -11.78
N ARG A 77 10.37 2.20 -13.02
CA ARG A 77 11.50 1.30 -13.31
C ARG A 77 12.88 1.87 -12.92
N LEU A 78 12.97 3.18 -12.73
CA LEU A 78 14.18 3.86 -12.26
C LEU A 78 14.22 3.97 -10.72
N GLY A 79 13.22 3.42 -10.03
CA GLY A 79 13.07 3.52 -8.58
C GLY A 79 12.53 4.85 -8.08
N ILE A 80 12.17 5.77 -8.97
CA ILE A 80 11.67 7.09 -8.60
C ILE A 80 10.20 6.96 -8.18
N LEU A 81 9.86 7.59 -7.05
CA LEU A 81 8.48 7.68 -6.55
C LEU A 81 7.58 8.32 -7.62
N ARG A 82 6.49 7.63 -7.96
CA ARG A 82 5.48 8.12 -8.92
C ARG A 82 4.73 9.29 -8.30
N LYS A 83 4.55 10.36 -9.07
CA LYS A 83 3.87 11.59 -8.62
C LYS A 83 2.43 11.36 -8.15
N ASP A 84 1.74 10.38 -8.73
CA ASP A 84 0.32 10.11 -8.49
C ASP A 84 0.08 9.31 -7.19
N VAL A 85 1.15 8.84 -6.52
CA VAL A 85 1.03 8.03 -5.28
C VAL A 85 0.36 8.83 -4.19
N ALA A 86 0.75 10.09 -3.99
CA ALA A 86 0.15 10.92 -2.95
C ALA A 86 -1.36 11.12 -3.17
N GLU A 87 -1.78 11.27 -4.43
CA GLU A 87 -3.20 11.41 -4.77
C GLU A 87 -3.98 10.11 -4.52
N LEU A 88 -3.42 8.96 -4.88
CA LEU A 88 -4.01 7.67 -4.56
C LEU A 88 -4.11 7.45 -3.04
N LEU A 89 -3.07 7.78 -2.28
CA LEU A 89 -3.07 7.61 -0.83
C LEU A 89 -4.05 8.56 -0.13
N ALA A 90 -4.36 9.71 -0.72
CA ALA A 90 -5.43 10.60 -0.25
C ALA A 90 -6.83 10.05 -0.56
N ALA A 91 -6.97 9.22 -1.61
CA ALA A 91 -8.23 8.54 -1.94
C ALA A 91 -8.50 7.31 -1.06
N LEU A 92 -7.46 6.64 -0.57
CA LEU A 92 -7.56 5.46 0.27
C LEU A 92 -7.89 5.79 1.75
N PRO A 93 -8.39 4.81 2.53
CA PRO A 93 -8.65 5.00 3.95
C PRO A 93 -7.42 5.53 4.71
N PRO A 94 -7.60 6.48 5.64
CA PRO A 94 -6.51 7.09 6.37
C PRO A 94 -5.76 6.10 7.28
N ASN A 95 -4.55 6.50 7.65
CA ASN A 95 -3.58 5.67 8.39
C ASN A 95 -3.97 5.40 9.86
N ASN A 96 -4.98 6.09 10.39
CA ASN A 96 -5.40 5.98 11.80
C ASN A 96 -5.90 4.56 12.15
N ASP A 97 -6.63 3.94 11.23
CA ASP A 97 -7.17 2.57 11.36
C ASP A 97 -6.30 1.50 10.69
N ASP A 98 -5.24 1.92 9.98
CA ASP A 98 -4.33 1.05 9.22
C ASP A 98 -2.87 1.37 9.53
N ARG A 99 -2.52 1.45 10.82
CA ARG A 99 -1.17 1.81 11.30
C ARG A 99 -0.06 0.94 10.69
N GLY A 100 -0.40 -0.30 10.32
CA GLY A 100 0.50 -1.26 9.68
C GLY A 100 0.55 -1.18 8.16
N GLY A 101 -0.30 -0.39 7.50
CA GLY A 101 -0.38 -0.24 6.05
C GLY A 101 -1.00 -1.44 5.30
N TRP A 102 -1.44 -2.47 6.03
CA TRP A 102 -1.87 -3.74 5.44
C TRP A 102 -3.23 -3.64 4.76
N ARG A 103 -4.19 -2.89 5.31
CA ARG A 103 -5.52 -2.76 4.71
C ARG A 103 -5.43 -2.17 3.29
N ARG A 104 -4.60 -1.14 3.12
CA ARG A 104 -4.34 -0.53 1.80
C ARG A 104 -3.59 -1.48 0.86
N VAL A 105 -2.61 -2.24 1.35
CA VAL A 105 -1.93 -3.27 0.56
C VAL A 105 -2.89 -4.36 0.09
N PHE A 106 -3.79 -4.83 0.95
CA PHE A 106 -4.79 -5.82 0.58
C PHE A 106 -5.62 -5.32 -0.60
N TRP A 107 -6.11 -4.09 -0.53
CA TRP A 107 -6.84 -3.50 -1.65
C TRP A 107 -5.98 -3.40 -2.92
N LEU A 108 -4.75 -2.91 -2.80
CA LEU A 108 -3.85 -2.67 -3.93
C LEU A 108 -3.42 -3.94 -4.68
N TYR A 109 -3.27 -5.07 -3.99
CA TYR A 109 -2.71 -6.29 -4.56
C TYR A 109 -3.75 -7.43 -4.69
N ARG A 110 -5.04 -7.13 -4.54
CA ARG A 110 -6.13 -8.07 -4.84
C ARG A 110 -6.69 -7.78 -6.24
N PRO A 111 -7.08 -8.82 -7.00
CA PRO A 111 -7.92 -8.67 -8.18
C PRO A 111 -9.15 -7.81 -7.89
N HIS A 112 -9.42 -6.83 -8.75
CA HIS A 112 -10.47 -5.84 -8.51
C HIS A 112 -11.52 -5.84 -9.65
N PRO A 113 -12.83 -5.94 -9.35
CA PRO A 113 -13.87 -6.06 -10.38
C PRO A 113 -13.97 -4.83 -11.28
N LEU A 114 -13.81 -3.62 -10.73
CA LEU A 114 -13.79 -2.36 -11.50
C LEU A 114 -12.52 -2.18 -12.36
N LEU A 115 -11.54 -3.07 -12.23
CA LEU A 115 -10.27 -3.08 -12.97
C LEU A 115 -10.09 -4.35 -13.81
N ASP A 116 -11.20 -4.93 -14.29
CA ASP A 116 -11.19 -6.12 -15.15
C ASP A 116 -10.51 -7.34 -14.50
N GLY A 117 -10.57 -7.45 -13.17
CA GLY A 117 -9.92 -8.51 -12.40
C GLY A 117 -8.41 -8.34 -12.23
N GLN A 118 -7.81 -7.25 -12.72
CA GLN A 118 -6.41 -6.91 -12.43
C GLN A 118 -6.26 -6.31 -11.04
N THR A 119 -5.05 -6.32 -10.50
CA THR A 119 -4.77 -5.64 -9.23
C THR A 119 -4.63 -4.14 -9.44
N PRO A 120 -5.10 -3.29 -8.51
CA PRO A 120 -4.85 -1.85 -8.58
C PRO A 120 -3.37 -1.49 -8.72
N ALA A 121 -2.48 -2.22 -8.06
CA ALA A 121 -1.02 -2.03 -8.16
C ALA A 121 -0.51 -2.24 -9.60
N ASP A 122 -0.97 -3.26 -10.30
CA ASP A 122 -0.56 -3.54 -11.68
C ASP A 122 -1.11 -2.48 -12.66
N VAL A 123 -2.38 -2.09 -12.48
CA VAL A 123 -3.01 -1.07 -13.33
C VAL A 123 -2.40 0.32 -13.10
N PHE A 124 -2.05 0.65 -11.85
CA PHE A 124 -1.51 1.96 -11.48
C PHE A 124 -0.23 2.30 -12.25
N ALA A 125 0.54 1.29 -12.65
CA ALA A 125 1.77 1.50 -13.41
C ALA A 125 1.54 2.20 -14.76
N ASN A 126 0.38 1.97 -15.39
CA ASN A 126 0.02 2.43 -16.73
C ASN A 126 -1.18 3.39 -16.76
N ALA A 127 -2.11 3.27 -15.80
CA ALA A 127 -3.35 4.04 -15.73
C ALA A 127 -3.65 4.49 -14.29
N PRO A 128 -2.83 5.38 -13.70
CA PRO A 128 -2.98 5.80 -12.31
C PRO A 128 -4.34 6.48 -12.04
N VAL A 129 -4.82 7.31 -12.98
CA VAL A 129 -6.12 8.00 -12.88
C VAL A 129 -7.27 7.01 -12.69
N ARG A 130 -7.29 5.91 -13.46
CA ARG A 130 -8.31 4.87 -13.36
C ARG A 130 -8.36 4.25 -11.96
N VAL A 131 -7.20 3.98 -11.37
CA VAL A 131 -7.12 3.40 -10.03
C VAL A 131 -7.55 4.40 -8.96
N ILE A 132 -7.18 5.67 -9.10
CA ILE A 132 -7.59 6.76 -8.20
C ILE A 132 -9.11 6.93 -8.23
N GLU A 133 -9.73 6.94 -9.42
CA GLU A 133 -11.19 7.03 -9.56
C GLU A 133 -11.90 5.87 -8.85
N VAL A 134 -11.41 4.63 -9.04
CA VAL A 134 -11.95 3.46 -8.33
C VAL A 134 -11.81 3.62 -6.82
N ALA A 135 -10.65 4.06 -6.32
CA ALA A 135 -10.46 4.32 -4.89
C ALA A 135 -11.42 5.40 -4.36
N ARG A 136 -11.65 6.47 -5.12
CA ARG A 136 -12.60 7.53 -4.74
C ARG A 136 -14.04 7.01 -4.68
N VAL A 137 -14.46 6.20 -5.65
CA VAL A 137 -15.81 5.61 -5.65
C VAL A 137 -16.01 4.73 -4.42
N GLU A 138 -15.02 3.91 -4.04
CA GLU A 138 -15.16 2.98 -2.92
C GLU A 138 -15.02 3.61 -1.53
N PHE A 139 -14.15 4.61 -1.39
CA PHE A 139 -13.77 5.14 -0.07
C PHE A 139 -14.18 6.60 0.17
N GLN A 140 -14.53 7.32 -0.89
CA GLN A 140 -14.99 8.71 -0.84
C GLN A 140 -16.42 8.88 -1.39
N GLY A 141 -17.07 7.78 -1.76
CA GLY A 141 -18.48 7.73 -2.17
C GLY A 141 -19.44 8.22 -1.09
N ASP A 142 -20.58 8.71 -1.55
CA ASP A 142 -21.46 9.67 -0.89
C ASP A 142 -21.88 9.30 0.57
N PRO A 143 -21.66 10.19 1.57
CA PRO A 143 -22.25 10.03 2.91
C PRO A 143 -23.79 9.98 2.90
N GLY A 144 -24.45 10.25 1.77
CA GLY A 144 -25.90 10.14 1.56
C GLY A 144 -26.46 8.72 1.39
N THR A 145 -25.65 7.66 1.37
CA THR A 145 -26.14 6.25 1.32
C THR A 145 -26.08 5.55 2.68
N ALA A 146 -26.22 6.30 3.77
CA ALA A 146 -26.57 5.72 5.07
C ALA A 146 -28.07 5.34 5.02
N TRP A 147 -28.35 4.05 4.80
CA TRP A 147 -29.65 3.45 5.08
C TRP A 147 -29.73 3.09 6.57
#